data_AF-A0A7K2U4G0-F1
#
_entry.id   AF-A0A7K2U4G0-F1
#
_cell.length_a   1.000
_cell.length_b   1.000
_cell.length_c   1.000
_cell.angle_alpha   90.00
_cell.angle_beta   90.00
_cell.angle_gamma   90.00
#
_symmetry.space_group_name_H-M   'P 1'
#
loop_
_entity.id
_entity.type
_entity.pdbx_description
1 polymer ?
#
loop_
_entity_poly.entity_id
_entity_poly.type
_entity_poly.pdbx_seq_one_letter_code
_entity_poly.pdbx_strand_id
1 'polypeptide(L)'
;MSVPMPVIARGLIRDERFASCRDTVVDANPAMSVELAARVVEEALKFVAACSRNPGVGLAPSRVVDEGWHALILHTAVYAELCDELGSFVHHFPGYDPTTYDPDVLNRTRRLIGELGYTADPELWGPPTDELAASVAAKCQHAPDCTIVVTPKPKPKPSAG
;
A
#
# COMPACT_ATOMS: atom_id res chain seq x y z
N MET A 1 -13.10 18.65 -8.93
CA MET A 1 -12.52 18.23 -10.22
C MET A 1 -11.31 17.38 -9.90
N SER A 2 -11.15 16.22 -10.52
CA SER A 2 -10.00 15.34 -10.24
C SER A 2 -8.71 16.00 -10.73
N VAL A 3 -7.71 16.12 -9.86
CA VAL A 3 -6.37 16.57 -10.24
C VAL A 3 -5.76 15.54 -11.21
N PRO A 4 -5.10 15.97 -12.32
CA PRO A 4 -4.39 15.05 -13.19
C PRO A 4 -3.21 14.40 -12.45
N MET A 5 -2.99 13.11 -12.69
CA MET A 5 -1.88 12.38 -12.05
C MET A 5 -0.53 12.93 -12.52
N PRO A 6 0.44 13.19 -11.61
CA PRO A 6 1.78 13.56 -12.02
C PRO A 6 2.45 12.42 -12.78
N VAL A 7 3.38 12.74 -13.68
CA VAL A 7 4.13 11.76 -14.48
C VAL A 7 4.92 10.78 -13.60
N ILE A 8 5.43 11.27 -12.47
CA ILE A 8 6.11 10.44 -11.46
C ILE A 8 5.29 10.43 -10.16
N ALA A 9 5.10 9.25 -9.57
CA ALA A 9 4.31 9.08 -8.35
C ALA A 9 4.89 9.87 -7.16
N ARG A 10 6.21 10.08 -7.15
CA ARG A 10 6.92 10.92 -6.19
C ARG A 10 6.38 12.35 -6.09
N GLY A 11 5.79 12.86 -7.16
CA GLY A 11 5.18 14.19 -7.22
C GLY A 11 3.79 14.30 -6.57
N LEU A 12 3.24 13.19 -6.04
CA LEU A 12 1.96 13.18 -5.32
C LEU A 12 2.05 13.82 -3.93
N ILE A 13 3.25 13.95 -3.38
CA ILE A 13 3.48 14.67 -2.13
C ILE A 13 4.75 15.54 -2.26
N ARG A 14 4.83 16.60 -1.46
CA ARG A 14 6.00 17.48 -1.40
C ARG A 14 7.25 16.75 -0.95
N ASP A 15 8.40 17.29 -1.32
CA ASP A 15 9.68 16.63 -1.11
C ASP A 15 10.02 16.38 0.35
N GLU A 16 9.73 17.34 1.21
CA GLU A 16 9.98 17.23 2.65
C GLU A 16 9.09 16.16 3.30
N ARG A 17 7.85 16.04 2.82
CA ARG A 17 6.88 15.04 3.32
C ARG A 17 7.30 13.63 2.96
N PHE A 18 7.77 13.45 1.73
CA PHE A 18 8.30 12.16 1.29
C PHE A 18 9.54 11.77 2.07
N ALA A 19 10.48 12.71 2.29
CA ALA A 19 11.67 12.44 3.10
C ALA A 19 11.29 12.00 4.51
N SER A 20 10.31 12.67 5.13
CA SER A 20 9.82 12.30 6.46
C SER A 20 9.16 10.91 6.51
N CYS A 21 8.37 10.55 5.48
CA CYS A 21 7.80 9.20 5.36
C CYS A 21 8.90 8.14 5.18
N ARG A 22 9.91 8.42 4.34
CA ARG A 22 11.05 7.52 4.13
C ARG A 22 11.82 7.30 5.43
N ASP A 23 12.10 8.37 6.17
CA ASP A 23 12.82 8.27 7.44
C ASP A 23 12.04 7.43 8.46
N THR A 24 10.70 7.52 8.44
CA THR A 24 9.83 6.63 9.24
C THR A 24 9.98 5.16 8.84
N VAL A 25 10.11 4.84 7.54
CA VAL A 25 10.36 3.47 7.06
C VAL A 25 11.74 2.97 7.53
N VAL A 26 12.78 3.82 7.46
CA VAL A 26 14.13 3.49 7.93
C VAL A 26 14.14 3.25 9.44
N ASP A 27 13.49 4.10 10.22
CA ASP A 27 13.40 3.96 11.67
C ASP A 27 12.70 2.66 12.08
N ALA A 28 11.66 2.26 11.34
CA ALA A 28 10.96 0.99 11.56
C ALA A 28 11.77 -0.23 11.10
N ASN A 29 12.65 -0.06 10.10
CA ASN A 29 13.42 -1.12 9.47
C ASN A 29 14.92 -0.76 9.41
N PRO A 30 15.67 -0.81 10.53
CA PRO A 30 17.05 -0.27 10.59
C PRO A 30 18.07 -0.96 9.66
N ALA A 31 17.76 -2.17 9.16
CA ALA A 31 18.59 -2.88 8.20
C ALA A 31 18.29 -2.49 6.73
N MET A 32 17.20 -1.75 6.48
CA MET A 32 16.82 -1.28 5.16
C MET A 32 17.63 -0.04 4.78
N SER A 33 18.15 0.01 3.55
CA SER A 33 18.87 1.19 3.07
C SER A 33 17.91 2.36 2.81
N VAL A 34 18.43 3.59 2.84
CA VAL A 34 17.66 4.81 2.57
C VAL A 34 17.08 4.81 1.14
N GLU A 35 17.82 4.27 0.18
CA GLU A 35 17.39 4.14 -1.22
C GLU A 35 16.24 3.14 -1.35
N LEU A 36 16.33 2.00 -0.65
CA LEU A 36 15.27 1.00 -0.65
C LEU A 36 14.01 1.54 0.05
N ALA A 37 14.16 2.22 1.19
CA ALA A 37 13.05 2.87 1.88
C ALA A 37 12.36 3.94 0.99
N ALA A 38 13.13 4.68 0.18
CA ALA A 38 12.56 5.63 -0.76
C ALA A 38 11.71 4.94 -1.83
N ARG A 39 12.20 3.84 -2.42
CA ARG A 39 11.43 3.03 -3.38
C ARG A 39 10.13 2.50 -2.75
N VAL A 40 10.20 2.04 -1.50
CA VAL A 40 9.03 1.57 -0.73
C VAL A 40 7.96 2.65 -0.56
N VAL A 41 8.34 3.87 -0.18
CA VAL A 41 7.39 4.99 -0.07
C VAL A 41 6.81 5.37 -1.43
N GLU A 42 7.61 5.35 -2.50
CA GLU A 42 7.11 5.63 -3.85
C GLU A 42 6.09 4.58 -4.32
N GLU A 43 6.34 3.29 -4.09
CA GLU A 43 5.36 2.24 -4.40
C GLU A 43 4.09 2.35 -3.56
N ALA A 44 4.19 2.81 -2.31
CA ALA A 44 3.02 3.08 -1.48
C ALA A 44 2.17 4.24 -2.04
N LEU A 45 2.79 5.29 -2.58
CA LEU A 45 2.05 6.37 -3.28
C LEU A 45 1.31 5.84 -4.51
N LYS A 46 1.96 4.98 -5.31
CA LYS A 46 1.33 4.30 -6.46
C LYS A 46 0.13 3.45 -6.01
N PHE A 47 0.29 2.72 -4.91
CA PHE A 47 -0.77 1.90 -4.33
C PHE A 47 -1.98 2.74 -3.88
N VAL A 48 -1.76 3.82 -3.12
CA VAL A 48 -2.84 4.71 -2.66
C VAL A 48 -3.57 5.34 -3.85
N ALA A 49 -2.84 5.80 -4.86
CA ALA A 49 -3.44 6.32 -6.09
C ALA A 49 -4.30 5.26 -6.80
N ALA A 50 -3.81 4.02 -6.95
CA ALA A 50 -4.58 2.93 -7.55
C ALA A 50 -5.86 2.63 -6.76
N CYS A 51 -5.79 2.61 -5.43
CA CYS A 51 -6.96 2.43 -4.58
C CYS A 51 -7.98 3.56 -4.73
N SER A 52 -7.52 4.82 -4.70
CA SER A 52 -8.42 5.97 -4.79
C SER A 52 -9.16 6.05 -6.12
N ARG A 53 -8.54 5.56 -7.21
CA ARG A 53 -9.15 5.52 -8.56
C ARG A 53 -10.05 4.31 -8.81
N ASN A 54 -9.93 3.28 -7.98
CA ASN A 54 -10.63 2.01 -8.15
C ASN A 54 -11.38 1.62 -6.86
N PRO A 55 -12.28 2.47 -6.33
CA PRO A 55 -12.99 2.17 -5.11
C PRO A 55 -13.83 0.88 -5.27
N GLY A 56 -13.74 -0.01 -4.29
CA GLY A 56 -14.51 -1.27 -4.26
C GLY A 56 -13.93 -2.44 -5.07
N VAL A 57 -12.84 -2.25 -5.81
CA VAL A 57 -12.17 -3.34 -6.57
C VAL A 57 -11.42 -4.31 -5.66
N GLY A 58 -11.02 -3.82 -4.49
CA GLY A 58 -10.27 -4.58 -3.50
C GLY A 58 -8.84 -4.85 -3.95
N LEU A 59 -7.94 -3.98 -3.51
CA LEU A 59 -6.51 -4.01 -3.78
C LEU A 59 -5.74 -4.18 -2.47
N ALA A 60 -4.55 -4.73 -2.58
CA ALA A 60 -3.60 -4.80 -1.49
C ALA A 60 -2.17 -4.55 -1.99
N PRO A 61 -1.29 -3.99 -1.13
CA PRO A 61 0.15 -3.95 -1.36
C PRO A 61 0.81 -5.30 -1.05
N SER A 62 2.05 -5.48 -1.48
CA SER A 62 2.93 -6.49 -0.88
C SER A 62 3.30 -6.10 0.55
N ARG A 63 3.88 -7.02 1.33
CA ARG A 63 4.36 -6.72 2.69
C ARG A 63 5.38 -5.58 2.73
N VAL A 64 6.24 -5.53 1.73
CA VAL A 64 7.31 -4.53 1.64
C VAL A 64 6.72 -3.15 1.34
N VAL A 65 5.75 -3.07 0.42
CA VAL A 65 5.09 -1.80 0.07
C VAL A 65 4.17 -1.31 1.20
N ASP A 66 3.63 -2.23 2.00
CA ASP A 66 2.80 -1.92 3.17
C ASP A 66 3.55 -1.08 4.23
N GLU A 67 4.87 -1.24 4.37
CA GLU A 67 5.72 -0.37 5.21
C GLU A 67 5.61 1.11 4.81
N GLY A 68 5.66 1.38 3.50
CA GLY A 68 5.52 2.73 2.98
C GLY A 68 4.11 3.27 3.20
N TRP A 69 3.09 2.42 3.11
CA TRP A 69 1.71 2.84 3.38
C TRP A 69 1.49 3.13 4.87
N HIS A 70 2.06 2.31 5.76
CA HIS A 70 2.08 2.61 7.20
C HIS A 70 2.76 3.94 7.50
N ALA A 71 3.92 4.21 6.89
CA ALA A 71 4.59 5.50 7.05
C ALA A 71 3.66 6.65 6.62
N LEU A 72 3.02 6.56 5.45
CA LEU A 72 2.04 7.56 5.02
C LEU A 72 0.94 7.75 6.07
N ILE A 73 0.31 6.67 6.56
CA ILE A 73 -0.77 6.73 7.56
C ILE A 73 -0.32 7.39 8.87
N LEU A 74 0.91 7.13 9.33
CA LEU A 74 1.47 7.75 10.53
C LEU A 74 1.65 9.27 10.36
N HIS A 75 1.95 9.72 9.14
CA HIS A 75 1.95 11.14 8.76
C HIS A 75 0.53 11.61 8.41
N THR A 76 -0.37 11.58 9.39
CA THR A 76 -1.84 11.72 9.19
C THR A 76 -2.27 12.94 8.38
N ALA A 77 -1.65 14.11 8.57
CA ALA A 77 -1.94 15.31 7.78
C ALA A 77 -1.52 15.15 6.31
N VAL A 78 -0.34 14.56 6.06
CA VAL A 78 0.14 14.24 4.70
C VAL A 78 -0.81 13.25 4.04
N TYR A 79 -1.24 12.22 4.77
CA TYR A 79 -2.11 11.19 4.23
C TYR A 79 -3.52 11.70 3.91
N ALA A 80 -4.09 12.53 4.79
CA ALA A 80 -5.39 13.13 4.57
C ALA A 80 -5.37 14.06 3.33
N GLU A 81 -4.34 14.89 3.19
CA GLU A 81 -4.18 15.75 2.01
C GLU A 81 -3.99 14.94 0.72
N LEU A 82 -3.13 13.90 0.74
CA LEU A 82 -2.95 13.00 -0.40
C LEU A 82 -4.27 12.36 -0.84
N CYS A 83 -5.05 11.84 0.11
CA CYS A 83 -6.35 11.22 -0.17
C CYS A 83 -7.37 12.22 -0.72
N ASP A 84 -7.39 13.45 -0.22
CA ASP A 84 -8.27 14.52 -0.70
C ASP A 84 -7.93 14.90 -2.15
N GLU A 85 -6.64 15.07 -2.46
CA GLU A 85 -6.17 15.36 -3.82
C GLU A 85 -6.48 14.23 -4.81
N LEU A 86 -6.41 12.97 -4.36
CA LEU A 86 -6.76 11.79 -5.14
C LEU A 86 -8.29 11.55 -5.24
N GLY A 87 -9.08 12.22 -4.40
CA GLY A 87 -10.55 12.21 -4.44
C GLY A 87 -11.23 11.11 -3.62
N SER A 88 -10.49 10.31 -2.84
CA SER A 88 -11.09 9.39 -1.87
C SER A 88 -10.10 8.95 -0.79
N PHE A 89 -10.61 8.82 0.44
CA PHE A 89 -9.85 8.29 1.57
C PHE A 89 -9.70 6.78 1.48
N VAL A 90 -8.44 6.34 1.48
CA VAL A 90 -8.07 4.92 1.38
C VAL A 90 -7.98 4.37 2.80
N HIS A 91 -8.97 3.60 3.24
CA HIS A 91 -8.98 3.08 4.62
C HIS A 91 -8.08 1.87 4.77
N HIS A 92 -7.26 1.83 5.82
CA HIS A 92 -6.46 0.66 6.17
C HIS A 92 -7.17 -0.20 7.22
N PHE A 93 -7.23 -1.51 6.99
CA PHE A 93 -7.79 -2.50 7.92
C PHE A 93 -6.71 -3.54 8.21
N PRO A 94 -5.96 -3.39 9.32
CA PRO A 94 -4.85 -4.29 9.63
C PRO A 94 -5.31 -5.75 9.74
N GLY A 95 -4.55 -6.65 9.12
CA GLY A 95 -4.75 -8.09 9.21
C GLY A 95 -3.48 -8.83 8.80
N TYR A 96 -3.21 -9.96 9.45
CA TYR A 96 -2.14 -10.88 9.07
C TYR A 96 -2.61 -12.30 9.22
N ASP A 97 -2.75 -12.98 8.09
CA ASP A 97 -2.92 -14.42 8.05
C ASP A 97 -1.98 -14.98 6.97
N PRO A 98 -0.91 -15.71 7.36
CA PRO A 98 0.08 -16.24 6.43
C PRO A 98 -0.52 -17.27 5.45
N THR A 99 -1.68 -17.84 5.78
CA THR A 99 -2.38 -18.81 4.93
C THR A 99 -3.22 -18.16 3.84
N THR A 100 -3.41 -16.84 3.88
CA THR A 100 -4.34 -16.12 3.00
C THR A 100 -3.63 -15.26 1.94
N TYR A 101 -2.42 -15.66 1.54
CA TYR A 101 -1.75 -15.05 0.39
C TYR A 101 -2.55 -15.25 -0.90
N ASP A 102 -2.91 -14.15 -1.55
CA ASP A 102 -3.57 -14.15 -2.86
C ASP A 102 -2.69 -13.44 -3.91
N PRO A 103 -1.99 -14.19 -4.79
CA PRO A 103 -1.16 -13.59 -5.84
C PRO A 103 -1.97 -12.79 -6.86
N ASP A 104 -3.25 -13.11 -7.06
CA ASP A 104 -4.10 -12.40 -8.02
C ASP A 104 -4.41 -10.97 -7.56
N VAL A 105 -4.46 -10.73 -6.24
CA VAL A 105 -4.61 -9.37 -5.69
C VAL A 105 -3.38 -8.52 -6.02
N LEU A 106 -2.15 -9.04 -5.84
CA LEU A 106 -0.94 -8.29 -6.18
C LEU A 106 -0.86 -8.01 -7.68
N ASN A 107 -1.18 -9.00 -8.52
CA ASN A 107 -1.20 -8.82 -9.97
C ASN A 107 -2.25 -7.78 -10.40
N ARG A 108 -3.43 -7.78 -9.76
CA ARG A 108 -4.47 -6.77 -9.99
C ARG A 108 -3.99 -5.38 -9.60
N THR A 109 -3.40 -5.22 -8.42
CA THR A 109 -2.87 -3.94 -7.94
C THR A 109 -1.81 -3.40 -8.91
N ARG A 110 -0.84 -4.22 -9.32
CA ARG A 110 0.21 -3.83 -10.29
C ARG A 110 -0.38 -3.40 -11.64
N ARG A 111 -1.39 -4.12 -12.14
CA ARG A 111 -2.08 -3.75 -13.39
C ARG A 111 -2.74 -2.38 -13.29
N LEU A 112 -3.48 -2.12 -12.21
CA LEU A 112 -4.16 -0.84 -12.01
C LEU A 112 -3.19 0.32 -11.76
N ILE A 113 -2.03 0.07 -11.15
CA ILE A 113 -0.92 1.04 -11.13
C ILE A 113 -0.47 1.37 -12.56
N GLY A 114 -0.34 0.35 -13.42
CA GLY A 114 -0.05 0.49 -14.85
C GLY A 114 -1.08 1.34 -15.61
N GLU A 115 -2.36 1.16 -15.33
CA GLU A 115 -3.45 1.94 -15.95
C GLU A 115 -3.41 3.43 -15.56
N LEU A 116 -2.73 3.80 -14.47
CA LEU A 116 -2.46 5.19 -14.09
C LEU A 116 -1.20 5.78 -14.76
N GLY A 117 -0.49 5.00 -15.57
CA GLY A 117 0.75 5.41 -16.23
C GLY A 117 2.02 5.21 -15.39
N TYR A 118 1.92 4.52 -14.25
CA TYR A 118 3.07 4.18 -13.42
C TYR A 118 3.56 2.76 -13.68
N THR A 119 4.86 2.52 -13.45
CA THR A 119 5.42 1.17 -13.44
C THR A 119 5.65 0.74 -12.01
N ALA A 120 5.06 -0.40 -11.63
CA ALA A 120 5.28 -1.03 -10.34
C ALA A 120 6.68 -1.66 -10.28
N ASP A 121 7.41 -1.45 -9.19
CA ASP A 121 8.77 -1.96 -9.00
C ASP A 121 8.78 -3.49 -8.78
N PRO A 122 9.24 -4.30 -9.74
CA PRO A 122 9.09 -5.75 -9.66
C PRO A 122 9.78 -6.39 -8.45
N GLU A 123 10.80 -5.74 -7.87
CA GLU A 123 11.50 -6.25 -6.68
C GLU A 123 10.71 -6.08 -5.39
N LEU A 124 9.76 -5.13 -5.37
CA LEU A 124 8.99 -4.79 -4.16
C LEU A 124 7.62 -5.44 -4.11
N TRP A 125 7.11 -5.99 -5.22
CA TRP A 125 5.77 -6.57 -5.34
C TRP A 125 5.74 -8.11 -5.31
N GLY A 126 6.70 -8.73 -4.63
CA GLY A 126 6.83 -10.17 -4.48
C GLY A 126 5.95 -10.80 -3.37
N PRO A 127 5.90 -12.15 -3.28
CA PRO A 127 5.20 -12.87 -2.22
C PRO A 127 5.77 -12.59 -0.81
N PRO A 128 4.99 -12.83 0.25
CA PRO A 128 5.39 -12.58 1.63
C PRO A 128 6.54 -13.47 2.13
N THR A 129 6.89 -14.53 1.38
CA THR A 129 8.00 -15.45 1.65
C THR A 129 9.33 -14.99 1.07
N ASP A 130 9.33 -13.96 0.21
CA ASP A 130 10.58 -13.41 -0.32
C ASP A 130 11.44 -12.86 0.81
N GLU A 131 12.76 -12.99 0.69
CA GLU A 131 13.72 -12.63 1.74
C GLU A 131 13.50 -11.18 2.22
N LEU A 132 13.31 -10.25 1.29
CA LEU A 132 13.01 -8.86 1.60
C LEU A 132 11.69 -8.74 2.37
N ALA A 133 10.62 -9.38 1.91
CA ALA A 133 9.31 -9.35 2.56
C ALA A 133 9.28 -10.03 3.94
N ALA A 134 10.14 -11.03 4.16
CA ALA A 134 10.31 -11.68 5.45
C ALA A 134 11.09 -10.80 6.45
N SER A 135 11.91 -9.87 5.95
CA SER A 135 12.78 -9.02 6.77
C SER A 135 12.12 -7.74 7.32
N VAL A 136 10.95 -7.36 6.81
CA VAL A 136 10.27 -6.11 7.21
C VAL A 136 9.57 -6.23 8.57
N ALA A 137 9.48 -5.11 9.29
CA ALA A 137 8.92 -5.04 10.64
C ALA A 137 7.40 -5.25 10.69
N ALA A 138 6.68 -4.80 9.68
CA ALA A 138 5.25 -4.90 9.51
C ALA A 138 4.84 -6.36 9.38
N LYS A 139 3.99 -6.78 10.31
CA LYS A 139 3.31 -8.08 10.31
C LYS A 139 1.89 -7.89 9.83
N CYS A 140 1.75 -7.47 8.57
CA CYS A 140 0.47 -7.34 7.86
C CYS A 140 0.54 -8.17 6.58
N GLN A 141 -0.52 -8.92 6.29
CA GLN A 141 -0.68 -9.72 5.07
C GLN A 141 -2.15 -9.70 4.71
N HIS A 142 -2.45 -9.05 3.59
CA HIS A 142 -3.80 -8.73 3.19
C HIS A 142 -4.51 -9.96 2.61
N ALA A 143 -5.57 -10.40 3.30
CA ALA A 143 -6.55 -11.35 2.81
C ALA A 143 -7.58 -10.66 1.88
N PRO A 144 -8.34 -11.39 1.04
CA PRO A 144 -9.43 -10.80 0.24
C PRO A 144 -10.50 -10.08 1.09
N ASP A 145 -10.67 -10.48 2.36
CA ASP A 145 -11.54 -9.80 3.34
C ASP A 145 -10.93 -8.52 3.97
N CYS A 146 -9.63 -8.28 3.79
CA CYS A 146 -8.91 -7.07 4.22
C CYS A 146 -8.77 -6.03 3.09
N THR A 147 -9.43 -6.29 1.95
CA THR A 147 -9.58 -5.27 0.93
C THR A 147 -10.33 -4.07 1.51
N ILE A 148 -10.02 -2.88 1.00
CA ILE A 148 -10.77 -1.66 1.34
C ILE A 148 -12.21 -1.83 0.83
N VAL A 149 -13.05 -2.46 1.64
CA VAL A 149 -14.48 -2.60 1.40
C VAL A 149 -15.18 -1.55 2.24
N VAL A 150 -15.90 -0.62 1.61
CA VAL A 150 -16.70 0.40 2.31
C VAL A 150 -17.88 -0.23 3.09
N THR A 151 -18.03 -1.55 3.07
CA THR A 151 -18.99 -2.28 3.93
C THR A 151 -18.62 -3.77 4.03
N PRO A 152 -18.29 -4.31 5.22
CA PRO A 152 -17.97 -5.72 5.34
C PRO A 152 -19.22 -6.57 5.07
N LYS A 153 -19.10 -7.58 4.19
CA LYS A 153 -20.07 -8.67 4.16
C LYS A 153 -19.92 -9.48 5.45
N PRO A 154 -21.01 -9.80 6.17
CA PRO A 154 -20.93 -10.62 7.37
C PRO A 154 -20.29 -11.97 7.03
N LYS A 155 -19.25 -12.36 7.79
CA LYS A 155 -18.71 -13.71 7.71
C LYS A 155 -19.80 -14.73 8.10
N PRO A 156 -20.01 -15.81 7.32
CA PRO A 156 -20.90 -16.87 7.76
C PRO A 156 -20.36 -17.47 9.06
N LYS A 157 -21.24 -17.64 10.05
CA LYS A 157 -20.88 -18.28 11.32
C LYS A 157 -20.37 -19.69 11.04
N PRO A 158 -19.29 -20.14 11.72
CA PRO A 158 -18.92 -21.55 11.67
C PRO A 158 -20.11 -22.38 12.15
N SER A 159 -20.46 -23.40 11.39
CA SER A 159 -21.48 -24.37 11.80
C SER A 159 -21.00 -25.02 13.09
N ALA A 160 -21.80 -24.92 14.14
CA ALA A 160 -21.60 -25.70 15.36
C ALA A 160 -21.69 -27.18 14.97
N GLY A 161 -20.56 -27.89 15.10
CA GLY A 161 -20.52 -29.35 15.15
C GLY A 161 -20.84 -29.85 16.55
#